data_AF-A0A353Z8E6-F1
#
_entry.id   AF-A0A353Z8E6-F1
#
_cell.length_a   1.000
_cell.length_b   1.000
_cell.length_c   1.000
_cell.angle_alpha   90.00
_cell.angle_beta   90.00
_cell.angle_gamma   90.00
#
_symmetry.space_group_name_H-M   'P 1'
#
loop_
_entity.id
_entity.type
_entity.pdbx_description
1 polymer ?
#
loop_
_entity_poly.entity_id
_entity_poly.type
_entity_poly.pdbx_seq_one_letter_code
_entity_poly.pdbx_strand_id
1 'polypeptide(L)'
;MNLEVIENATCTFCGCVCDDIDLHHDGVRIHKAERACVLGTAWFLNHTAEKKYPVALVDGQEVSLDVAIETAATLLHAADMPLVYGMSNTTCEAQKQCVALADQLGGLLDSHTSL
;
A
#
# COMPACT_ATOMS: atom_id res chain seq x y z
N MET A 1 15.77 -1.00 -25.71
CA MET A 1 14.44 -0.48 -25.33
C MET A 1 14.64 0.98 -24.99
N ASN A 2 13.82 1.89 -25.52
CA ASN A 2 13.85 3.28 -25.06
C ASN A 2 13.09 3.33 -23.74
N LEU A 3 13.76 3.82 -22.70
CA LEU A 3 13.14 4.05 -21.40
C LEU A 3 12.75 5.53 -21.32
N GLU A 4 11.52 5.79 -20.90
CA GLU A 4 11.07 7.13 -20.52
C GLU A 4 11.53 7.44 -19.09
N VAL A 5 11.64 8.73 -18.77
CA VAL A 5 12.12 9.19 -17.46
C VAL A 5 11.03 10.01 -16.79
N ILE A 6 10.68 9.60 -15.56
CA ILE A 6 9.93 10.44 -14.63
C ILE A 6 10.96 11.11 -13.72
N GLU A 7 11.04 12.44 -13.81
CA GLU A 7 11.94 13.24 -12.97
C GLU A 7 11.29 13.58 -11.63
N ASN A 8 12.11 13.72 -10.58
CA ASN A 8 11.68 14.17 -9.25
C ASN A 8 10.54 13.33 -8.63
N ALA A 9 10.62 12.02 -8.79
CA ALA A 9 9.71 11.10 -8.13
C ALA A 9 10.00 11.04 -6.62
N THR A 10 8.94 10.98 -5.81
CA THR A 10 9.04 10.84 -4.36
C THR A 10 9.23 9.38 -3.95
N CYS A 11 10.28 9.10 -3.19
CA CYS A 11 10.52 7.82 -2.56
C CYS A 11 9.68 7.65 -1.29
N THR A 12 8.78 6.67 -1.28
CA THR A 12 7.87 6.37 -0.16
C THR A 12 8.34 5.21 0.71
N PHE A 13 9.64 4.91 0.72
CA PHE A 13 10.17 3.78 1.48
C PHE A 13 10.34 4.10 2.98
N CYS A 14 11.03 5.20 3.32
CA CYS A 14 11.28 5.60 4.70
C CYS A 14 10.84 7.05 4.95
N GLY A 15 10.96 7.50 6.20
CA GLY A 15 10.57 8.85 6.63
C GLY A 15 11.41 10.00 6.05
N CYS A 16 12.44 9.73 5.24
CA CYS A 16 13.20 10.81 4.57
C CYS A 16 12.42 11.45 3.42
N VAL A 17 11.56 10.68 2.75
CA VAL A 17 10.67 11.16 1.67
C VAL A 17 11.44 11.94 0.58
N CYS A 18 12.60 11.42 0.14
CA CYS A 18 13.40 12.05 -0.92
C CYS A 18 12.56 12.24 -2.19
N ASP A 19 12.51 13.45 -2.73
CA ASP A 19 11.66 13.87 -3.85
C ASP A 19 12.42 14.13 -5.14
N ASP A 20 13.67 13.70 -5.20
CA ASP A 20 14.60 13.96 -6.29
C ASP A 20 14.97 12.69 -7.08
N ILE A 21 14.14 11.64 -7.10
CA ILE A 21 14.49 10.37 -7.74
C ILE A 21 14.09 10.38 -9.23
N ASP A 22 15.02 10.05 -10.13
CA ASP A 22 14.65 9.81 -11.54
C ASP A 22 14.36 8.33 -11.77
N LEU A 23 13.17 8.03 -12.29
CA LEU A 23 12.73 6.66 -12.57
C LEU A 23 12.69 6.42 -14.07
N HIS A 24 13.48 5.46 -14.54
CA HIS A 24 13.47 5.03 -15.94
C HIS A 24 12.53 3.84 -16.10
N HIS A 25 11.50 3.96 -16.93
CA HIS A 25 10.49 2.93 -17.14
C HIS A 25 10.21 2.67 -18.62
N ASP A 26 9.62 1.50 -18.89
CA ASP A 26 9.09 1.13 -20.23
C ASP A 26 7.56 1.29 -20.34
N GLY A 27 6.94 1.88 -19.30
CA GLY A 27 5.50 2.08 -19.17
C GLY A 27 4.80 0.96 -18.38
N VAL A 28 5.49 -0.16 -18.16
CA VAL A 28 4.99 -1.29 -17.36
C VAL A 28 5.85 -1.49 -16.11
N ARG A 29 7.17 -1.36 -16.23
CA ARG A 29 8.14 -1.63 -15.15
C ARG A 29 9.16 -0.50 -15.04
N ILE A 30 9.57 -0.24 -13.80
CA ILE A 30 10.72 0.61 -13.48
C ILE A 30 11.99 -0.24 -13.58
N HIS A 31 12.92 0.17 -14.43
CA HIS A 31 14.18 -0.53 -14.69
C HIS A 31 15.39 0.10 -13.99
N LYS A 32 15.31 1.40 -13.67
CA LYS A 32 16.38 2.14 -12.99
C LYS A 32 15.78 3.23 -12.11
N ALA A 33 16.37 3.41 -10.93
CA ALA A 33 16.11 4.55 -10.04
C ALA A 33 17.44 5.27 -9.78
N GLU A 34 17.60 6.47 -10.31
CA GLU A 34 18.79 7.29 -10.05
C GLU A 34 18.61 8.12 -8.78
N ARG A 35 19.71 8.35 -8.05
CA ARG A 35 19.77 9.07 -6.76
C ARG A 35 19.02 8.41 -5.60
N ALA A 36 18.37 7.27 -5.84
CA ALA A 36 17.81 6.44 -4.77
C ALA A 36 18.92 5.75 -3.96
N CYS A 37 18.75 5.68 -2.64
CA CYS A 37 19.60 4.84 -1.79
C CYS A 37 19.31 3.34 -2.03
N VAL A 38 20.02 2.45 -1.33
CA VAL A 38 19.83 0.99 -1.47
C VAL A 38 18.39 0.55 -1.16
N LEU A 39 17.73 1.20 -0.20
CA LEU A 39 16.35 0.91 0.19
C LEU A 39 15.35 1.40 -0.86
N GLY A 40 15.50 2.64 -1.33
CA GLY A 40 14.67 3.19 -2.42
C GLY A 40 14.83 2.41 -3.72
N THR A 41 16.05 1.99 -4.05
CA THR A 41 16.31 1.15 -5.23
C THR A 41 15.58 -0.19 -5.12
N ALA A 42 15.66 -0.85 -3.95
CA ALA A 42 14.93 -2.09 -3.71
C ALA A 42 13.40 -1.89 -3.78
N TRP A 43 12.89 -0.77 -3.24
CA TRP A 43 11.49 -0.40 -3.31
C TRP A 43 10.99 -0.29 -4.75
N PHE A 44 11.65 0.53 -5.57
CA PHE A 44 11.19 0.79 -6.94
C PHE A 44 11.39 -0.39 -7.89
N LEU A 45 12.49 -1.15 -7.77
CA LEU A 45 12.83 -2.17 -8.77
C LEU A 45 12.21 -3.54 -8.50
N ASN A 46 11.83 -3.84 -7.25
CA ASN A 46 11.31 -5.16 -6.87
C ASN A 46 9.79 -5.20 -6.69
N HIS A 47 9.11 -4.04 -6.65
CA HIS A 47 7.65 -4.05 -6.65
C HIS A 47 7.13 -4.49 -8.03
N THR A 48 6.47 -5.64 -8.09
CA THR A 48 5.92 -6.17 -9.34
C THR A 48 4.42 -5.99 -9.38
N ALA A 49 3.88 -5.41 -10.45
CA ALA A 49 2.44 -5.41 -10.73
C ALA A 49 1.90 -6.80 -11.15
N GLU A 50 2.72 -7.84 -11.08
CA GLU A 50 2.34 -9.21 -11.39
C GLU A 50 1.31 -9.71 -10.38
N LYS A 51 0.14 -10.11 -10.87
CA LYS A 51 -0.93 -10.70 -10.07
C LYS A 51 -0.59 -12.16 -9.73
N LYS A 52 0.23 -12.37 -8.70
CA LYS A 52 0.69 -13.70 -8.25
C LYS A 52 -0.29 -14.40 -7.31
N TYR A 53 -1.19 -13.64 -6.68
CA TYR A 53 -2.09 -14.11 -5.64
C TYR A 53 -3.54 -13.72 -5.94
N PRO A 54 -4.53 -14.48 -5.43
CA PRO A 54 -5.93 -14.08 -5.48
C PRO A 54 -6.13 -12.74 -4.75
N VAL A 55 -7.17 -12.01 -5.15
CA VAL A 55 -7.48 -10.70 -4.58
C VAL A 55 -7.85 -10.82 -3.10
N ALA A 56 -8.55 -11.89 -2.73
CA ALA A 56 -8.91 -12.23 -1.36
C ALA A 56 -9.24 -13.71 -1.24
N LEU A 57 -9.18 -14.20 0.00
CA LEU A 57 -9.67 -15.51 0.41
C LEU A 57 -10.73 -15.34 1.50
N VAL A 58 -11.84 -16.05 1.41
CA VAL A 58 -12.83 -16.21 2.48
C VAL A 58 -12.93 -17.69 2.79
N ASP A 59 -12.68 -18.07 4.05
CA ASP A 59 -12.60 -19.46 4.50
C ASP A 59 -11.69 -20.34 3.62
N GLY A 60 -10.58 -19.75 3.16
CA GLY A 60 -9.59 -20.41 2.30
C GLY A 60 -9.98 -20.54 0.83
N GLN A 61 -11.13 -20.00 0.40
CA GLN A 61 -11.56 -20.01 -1.00
C GLN A 61 -11.37 -18.65 -1.66
N GLU A 62 -10.96 -18.66 -2.93
CA GLU A 62 -10.83 -17.45 -3.74
C GLU A 62 -12.21 -16.81 -3.97
N VAL A 63 -12.28 -15.50 -3.75
CA VAL A 63 -13.51 -14.71 -3.94
C VAL A 63 -13.24 -13.43 -4.73
N SER A 64 -14.31 -12.81 -5.23
CA SER A 64 -14.22 -11.47 -5.83
C SER A 64 -13.95 -10.41 -4.76
N LEU A 65 -13.48 -9.24 -5.21
CA LEU A 65 -13.26 -8.09 -4.34
C LEU A 65 -14.55 -7.68 -3.60
N ASP A 66 -15.69 -7.65 -4.31
CA ASP A 66 -16.97 -7.26 -3.71
C ASP A 66 -17.40 -8.20 -2.58
N VAL A 67 -17.23 -9.52 -2.77
CA VAL A 67 -17.52 -10.52 -1.74
C VAL A 67 -16.59 -10.35 -0.54
N ALA A 68 -15.32 -10.06 -0.77
CA ALA A 68 -14.34 -9.83 0.29
C ALA A 68 -14.68 -8.58 1.12
N ILE A 69 -15.09 -7.49 0.46
CA ILE A 69 -15.50 -6.25 1.12
C ILE A 69 -16.73 -6.49 1.99
N GLU A 70 -17.78 -7.13 1.46
CA GLU A 70 -19.01 -7.40 2.20
C GLU A 70 -18.76 -8.32 3.42
N THR A 71 -17.90 -9.33 3.23
CA THR A 71 -17.51 -10.24 4.31
C THR A 71 -16.73 -9.50 5.39
N ALA A 72 -15.77 -8.66 5.02
CA ALA A 72 -15.00 -7.84 5.97
C ALA A 72 -15.91 -6.87 6.74
N ALA A 73 -16.86 -6.22 6.06
CA ALA A 73 -17.83 -5.33 6.70
C ALA A 73 -18.70 -6.08 7.73
N THR A 74 -19.18 -7.29 7.38
CA THR A 74 -19.95 -8.14 8.29
C THR A 74 -19.14 -8.52 9.54
N LEU A 75 -17.88 -8.92 9.36
CA LEU A 75 -16.99 -9.29 10.46
C LEU A 75 -16.69 -8.10 11.38
N LEU A 76 -16.40 -6.94 10.79
CA LEU A 76 -16.11 -5.71 11.54
C LEU A 76 -17.34 -5.22 12.31
N HIS A 77 -18.54 -5.31 11.72
CA HIS A 77 -19.79 -4.94 12.39
C HIS A 77 -20.14 -5.82 13.59
N ALA A 78 -19.82 -7.12 13.50
CA ALA A 78 -20.06 -8.08 14.57
C ALA A 78 -18.98 -8.10 15.67
N ALA A 79 -17.86 -7.38 15.48
CA ALA A 79 -16.73 -7.40 16.39
C ALA A 79 -16.98 -6.50 17.62
N ASP A 80 -16.62 -7.00 18.81
CA ASP A 80 -16.76 -6.23 20.06
C ASP A 80 -15.66 -5.16 20.24
N MET A 81 -14.48 -5.36 19.66
CA MET A 81 -13.34 -4.45 19.75
C MET A 81 -12.45 -4.55 18.49
N PRO A 82 -12.93 -4.06 17.33
CA PRO A 82 -12.17 -4.13 16.09
C PRO A 82 -10.93 -3.23 16.14
N LEU A 83 -9.84 -3.67 15.51
CA LEU A 83 -8.58 -2.93 15.37
C LEU A 83 -8.32 -2.62 13.90
N VAL A 84 -8.17 -1.33 13.59
CA VAL A 84 -7.66 -0.83 12.31
C VAL A 84 -6.17 -0.53 12.48
N TYR A 85 -5.30 -1.38 11.96
CA TYR A 85 -3.85 -1.32 12.19
C TYR A 85 -3.04 -1.14 10.88
N GLY A 86 -1.94 -0.38 10.96
CA GLY A 86 -0.90 -0.32 9.92
C GLY A 86 -0.76 1.06 9.28
N MET A 87 -1.12 1.16 8.00
CA MET A 87 -1.25 2.42 7.23
C MET A 87 0.00 3.31 7.02
N SER A 88 1.18 3.01 7.59
CA SER A 88 2.32 3.94 7.47
C SER A 88 2.93 4.06 6.06
N ASN A 89 2.56 3.17 5.12
CA ASN A 89 2.95 3.22 3.71
C ASN A 89 1.76 3.45 2.77
N THR A 90 0.67 4.03 3.28
CA THR A 90 -0.46 4.48 2.46
C THR A 90 -0.56 6.01 2.47
N THR A 91 -1.43 6.56 1.63
CA THR A 91 -1.62 8.00 1.55
C THR A 91 -2.41 8.55 2.75
N CYS A 92 -2.27 9.84 3.01
CA CYS A 92 -3.06 10.53 4.04
C CYS A 92 -4.56 10.45 3.77
N GLU A 93 -4.98 10.42 2.50
CA GLU A 93 -6.36 10.25 2.08
C GLU A 93 -6.92 8.91 2.55
N ALA A 94 -6.16 7.82 2.37
CA ALA A 94 -6.55 6.50 2.85
C ALA A 94 -6.54 6.44 4.39
N GLN A 95 -5.54 7.03 5.06
CA GLN A 95 -5.51 7.12 6.52
C GLN A 95 -6.73 7.85 7.09
N LYS A 96 -7.19 8.93 6.46
CA LYS A 96 -8.42 9.63 6.86
C LYS A 96 -9.65 8.72 6.80
N GLN A 97 -9.76 7.86 5.79
CA GLN A 97 -10.84 6.88 5.70
C GLN A 97 -10.74 5.82 6.80
N CYS A 98 -9.53 5.35 7.11
CA CYS A 98 -9.30 4.41 8.22
C CYS A 98 -9.69 5.01 9.59
N VAL A 99 -9.39 6.30 9.82
CA VAL A 99 -9.83 7.02 11.02
C VAL A 99 -11.35 7.07 11.10
N ALA A 100 -12.02 7.46 10.02
CA ALA A 100 -13.48 7.53 9.97
C ALA A 100 -14.12 6.14 10.20
N LEU A 101 -13.54 5.09 9.61
CA LEU A 101 -13.98 3.71 9.82
C LEU A 101 -13.82 3.28 11.28
N ALA A 102 -12.66 3.53 11.90
CA ALA A 102 -12.43 3.19 13.30
C ALA A 102 -13.42 3.90 14.24
N ASP A 103 -13.71 5.17 13.99
CA ASP A 103 -14.72 5.94 14.74
C ASP A 103 -16.13 5.34 14.58
N GLN A 104 -16.53 5.00 13.35
CA GLN A 104 -17.83 4.35 13.07
C GLN A 104 -17.96 2.98 13.74
N LEU A 105 -16.87 2.23 13.84
CA LEU A 105 -16.84 0.92 14.47
C LEU A 105 -16.77 1.01 16.01
N GLY A 106 -16.47 2.18 16.59
CA GLY A 106 -16.06 2.28 18.00
C GLY A 106 -14.78 1.48 18.30
N GLY A 107 -13.92 1.32 17.27
CA GLY A 107 -12.74 0.48 17.29
C GLY A 107 -11.46 1.20 17.70
N LEU A 108 -10.36 0.44 17.71
CA LEU A 108 -9.01 0.94 17.93
C LEU A 108 -8.36 1.29 16.60
N LEU A 109 -7.54 2.33 16.60
CA LEU A 109 -6.71 2.74 15.47
C LEU A 109 -5.25 2.78 15.92
N ASP A 110 -4.38 2.09 15.19
CA ASP A 110 -2.94 2.08 15.50
C ASP A 110 -2.07 1.92 14.24
N SER A 111 -0.79 2.28 14.35
CA SER A 111 0.19 2.23 13.25
C SER A 111 1.53 1.72 13.75
N HIS A 112 2.36 1.18 12.87
CA HIS A 112 3.71 0.78 13.27
C HIS A 112 4.60 2.01 13.46
N THR A 113 5.43 1.98 14.51
CA THR A 113 6.27 3.13 14.93
C THR A 113 7.46 3.39 14.01
N SER A 114 7.90 2.39 13.25
CA SER A 114 9.04 2.49 12.34
C SER A 114 8.94 1.48 11.19
N LEU A 115 9.51 1.85 10.04
CA LEU A 115 9.76 0.99 8.89
C LEU A 115 11.16 0.39 8.93
#